data_AF-A0A6A3BTI6-F1
#
_entry.id   AF-A0A6A3BTI6-F1
#
_cell.length_a   1.000
_cell.length_b   1.000
_cell.length_c   1.000
_cell.angle_alpha   90.00
_cell.angle_beta   90.00
_cell.angle_gamma   90.00
#
_symmetry.space_group_name_H-M   'P 1'
#
loop_
_entity.id
_entity.type
_entity.pdbx_description
1 polymer ?
#
loop_
_entity_poly.entity_id
_entity_poly.type
_entity_poly.pdbx_seq_one_letter_code
_entity_poly.pdbx_strand_id
1 'polypeptide(L)'
;MGFRNPWRCSFDSERPSYFLCADVGQDRYEEVDIVTKGGNYGWPVYEGPFLYNSSVANKSSNPINAIFPAMAYNHSSVNRAEGSAAITGGYFYRSMTDPCLYGRYLYADMYGDEVWAGFENPKGSGNFTTTQLRVECANDSPIHCNAAQPESALGFIFSFGQDNKKDIFLLSSNGVYRVVRPSRCSYTCYRENGTGFTGHPPSSRSKLSNPLTLQLLLFHCISFFELLRFLL
;
A
#
# COMPACT_ATOMS: atom_id res chain seq x y z
N MET A 1 -8.43 18.70 3.11
CA MET A 1 -7.40 18.27 2.15
C MET A 1 -6.16 19.08 2.42
N GLY A 2 -5.06 18.41 2.74
CA GLY A 2 -3.77 19.00 3.11
C GLY A 2 -2.61 18.11 2.70
N PHE A 3 -2.73 17.50 1.52
CA PHE A 3 -1.65 16.80 0.83
C PHE A 3 -0.88 17.81 -0.02
N ARG A 4 0.38 17.49 -0.35
CA ARG A 4 1.17 18.20 -1.32
C ARG A 4 1.00 17.64 -2.73
N ASN A 5 1.35 16.38 -2.93
CA ASN A 5 1.41 15.68 -4.20
C ASN A 5 1.13 14.17 -3.99
N PRO A 6 -0.14 13.79 -3.76
CA PRO A 6 -0.49 12.42 -3.42
C PRO A 6 -0.25 11.46 -4.59
N TRP A 7 0.35 10.32 -4.27
CA TRP A 7 0.72 9.27 -5.21
C TRP A 7 -0.15 8.02 -5.02
N ARG A 8 0.39 6.80 -5.16
CA ARG A 8 -0.44 5.59 -5.10
C ARG A 8 -1.15 5.49 -3.74
N CYS A 9 -2.47 5.47 -3.82
CA CYS A 9 -3.33 5.08 -2.71
C CYS A 9 -3.87 3.66 -2.87
N SER A 10 -4.10 2.96 -1.77
CA SER A 10 -4.68 1.62 -1.76
C SER A 10 -5.52 1.36 -0.51
N PHE A 11 -6.54 0.52 -0.68
CA PHE A 11 -7.30 -0.02 0.43
C PHE A 11 -6.65 -1.31 0.93
N ASP A 12 -6.70 -1.53 2.24
CA ASP A 12 -6.47 -2.85 2.80
C ASP A 12 -7.64 -3.77 2.47
N SER A 13 -7.41 -4.83 1.69
CA SER A 13 -8.47 -5.76 1.28
C SER A 13 -9.11 -6.51 2.45
N GLU A 14 -8.46 -6.60 3.61
CA GLU A 14 -9.01 -7.22 4.83
C GLU A 14 -9.55 -6.20 5.84
N ARG A 15 -9.26 -4.92 5.63
CA ARG A 15 -9.77 -3.81 6.45
C ARG A 15 -10.22 -2.68 5.53
N PRO A 16 -11.40 -2.78 4.91
CA PRO A 16 -11.82 -1.82 3.87
C PRO A 16 -11.91 -0.35 4.32
N SER A 17 -11.89 -0.08 5.63
CA SER A 17 -11.79 1.28 6.17
C SER A 17 -10.38 1.85 6.20
N TYR A 18 -9.35 1.03 6.02
CA TYR A 18 -7.95 1.45 5.91
C TYR A 18 -7.66 1.82 4.48
N PHE A 19 -7.62 3.11 4.21
CA PHE A 19 -7.22 3.70 2.94
C PHE A 19 -5.94 4.47 3.17
N LEU A 20 -4.83 4.03 2.58
CA LEU A 20 -3.54 4.70 2.72
C LEU A 20 -3.16 5.37 1.41
N CYS A 21 -2.58 6.55 1.48
CA CYS A 21 -2.03 7.29 0.35
C CYS A 21 -0.60 7.66 0.67
N ALA A 22 0.31 7.47 -0.28
CA ALA A 22 1.60 8.15 -0.21
C ALA A 22 1.47 9.60 -0.67
N ASP A 23 2.31 10.48 -0.15
CA ASP A 23 2.37 11.89 -0.51
C ASP A 23 3.82 12.34 -0.70
N VAL A 24 4.09 12.98 -1.84
CA VAL A 24 5.43 13.41 -2.19
C VAL A 24 5.76 14.74 -1.52
N GLY A 25 6.84 14.74 -0.72
CA GLY A 25 7.39 15.89 -0.01
C GLY A 25 7.92 17.00 -0.89
N GLN A 26 8.15 18.17 -0.29
CA GLN A 26 8.78 19.30 -0.96
C GLN A 26 10.30 19.23 -0.85
N ASP A 27 10.82 19.17 0.38
CA ASP A 27 12.25 19.31 0.67
C ASP A 27 12.78 18.24 1.64
N ARG A 28 11.97 17.76 2.59
CA ARG A 28 12.51 17.03 3.76
C ARG A 28 11.95 15.64 3.96
N TYR A 29 10.67 15.40 3.69
CA TYR A 29 10.02 14.15 4.06
C TYR A 29 9.07 13.67 2.98
N GLU A 30 9.18 12.38 2.71
CA GLU A 30 8.15 11.62 2.04
C GLU A 30 7.25 10.93 3.07
N GLU A 31 5.97 10.77 2.78
CA GLU A 31 5.01 10.30 3.76
C GLU A 31 3.92 9.34 3.24
N VAL A 32 3.34 8.56 4.16
CA VAL A 32 2.18 7.71 3.95
C VAL A 32 1.14 8.01 5.01
N ASP A 33 -0.04 8.43 4.56
CA ASP A 33 -1.15 8.84 5.41
C ASP A 33 -2.28 7.81 5.45
N ILE A 34 -2.87 7.62 6.63
CA ILE A 34 -4.17 6.96 6.75
C ILE A 34 -5.25 7.98 6.45
N VAL A 35 -5.90 7.80 5.31
CA VAL A 35 -6.85 8.76 4.78
C VAL A 35 -8.24 8.56 5.38
N THR A 36 -8.82 9.65 5.87
CA THR A 36 -10.12 9.69 6.52
C THR A 36 -10.96 10.81 5.90
N LYS A 37 -12.28 10.65 5.95
CA LYS A 37 -13.21 11.61 5.35
C LYS A 37 -13.06 12.98 6.02
N GLY A 38 -12.77 14.01 5.21
CA GLY A 38 -12.60 15.38 5.69
C GLY A 38 -11.23 15.67 6.30
N GLY A 39 -10.29 14.73 6.25
CA GLY A 39 -8.95 14.90 6.80
C GLY A 39 -8.16 16.08 6.22
N ASN A 40 -7.25 16.60 7.02
CA ASN A 40 -6.25 17.59 6.65
C ASN A 40 -4.87 17.04 7.04
N TYR A 41 -4.00 16.80 6.06
CA TYR A 41 -2.69 16.14 6.24
C TYR A 41 -1.54 17.13 6.44
N GLY A 42 -1.88 18.40 6.73
CA GLY A 42 -0.94 19.36 7.26
C GLY A 42 -0.25 20.27 6.23
N TRP A 43 -0.12 19.86 4.96
CA TRP A 43 0.52 20.68 3.94
C TRP A 43 -0.26 22.01 3.69
N PRO A 44 0.42 23.17 3.57
CA PRO A 44 1.87 23.37 3.60
C PRO A 44 2.43 23.74 4.97
N VAL A 45 1.66 23.65 6.05
CA VAL A 45 2.14 23.98 7.40
C VAL A 45 3.12 22.92 7.90
N TYR A 46 2.80 21.64 7.71
CA TYR A 46 3.64 20.50 8.07
C TYR A 46 4.14 19.76 6.84
N GLU A 47 5.27 19.09 6.99
CA GLU A 47 5.87 18.16 6.03
C GLU A 47 6.43 16.98 6.84
N GLY A 48 5.90 15.77 6.62
CA GLY A 48 6.11 14.68 7.55
C GLY A 48 5.55 15.03 8.95
N PRO A 49 6.21 14.57 10.03
CA PRO A 49 5.76 14.86 11.39
C PRO A 49 6.23 16.23 11.91
N PHE A 50 6.78 17.10 11.06
CA PHE A 50 7.46 18.34 11.49
C PHE A 50 6.86 19.60 10.86
N LEU A 51 7.00 20.72 11.58
CA LEU A 51 6.63 22.03 11.08
C LEU A 51 7.54 22.41 9.89
N TYR A 52 6.91 22.73 8.76
CA TYR A 52 7.59 23.13 7.53
C TYR A 52 7.50 24.64 7.30
N ASN A 53 6.27 25.17 7.16
CA ASN A 53 6.05 26.59 6.86
C ASN A 53 5.41 27.34 8.03
N SER A 54 6.25 27.85 8.93
CA SER A 54 5.83 28.66 10.08
C SER A 54 5.13 29.96 9.66
N SER A 55 5.47 30.53 8.49
CA SER A 55 4.83 31.75 8.00
C SER A 55 3.38 31.53 7.60
N VAL A 56 3.04 30.36 7.06
CA VAL A 56 1.65 29.99 6.78
C VAL A 56 0.93 29.66 8.08
N ALA A 57 1.57 28.94 9.00
CA ALA A 57 1.01 28.62 10.31
C ALA A 57 0.56 29.89 11.07
N ASN A 58 1.42 30.92 11.08
CA ASN A 58 1.18 32.16 11.81
C ASN A 58 0.14 33.08 11.17
N LYS A 59 -0.19 32.89 9.89
CA LYS A 59 -1.24 33.67 9.19
C LYS A 59 -2.64 33.15 9.49
N SER A 60 -2.77 31.92 9.98
CA SER A 60 -4.05 31.35 10.38
C SER A 60 -4.38 31.77 11.81
N SER A 61 -5.56 32.35 12.02
CA SER A 61 -6.03 32.74 13.35
C SER A 61 -6.30 31.53 14.26
N ASN A 62 -6.45 30.33 13.68
CA ASN A 62 -6.64 29.08 14.41
C ASN A 62 -5.59 28.05 13.95
N PRO A 63 -5.04 27.23 14.88
CA PRO A 63 -4.22 26.10 14.51
C PRO A 63 -4.98 25.15 13.58
N ILE A 64 -4.33 24.62 12.55
CA ILE A 64 -4.94 23.62 11.70
C ILE A 64 -5.06 22.29 12.48
N ASN A 65 -6.16 21.58 12.29
CA ASN A 65 -6.32 20.23 12.82
C ASN A 65 -5.64 19.23 11.87
N ALA A 66 -4.31 19.17 11.92
CA ALA A 66 -3.50 18.30 11.08
C ALA A 66 -3.54 16.85 11.58
N ILE A 67 -3.65 15.92 10.65
CA ILE A 67 -3.44 14.49 10.85
C ILE A 67 -2.02 14.20 10.38
N PHE A 68 -1.18 13.69 11.28
CA PHE A 68 0.19 13.33 10.94
C PHE A 68 0.26 11.98 10.21
N PRO A 69 1.30 11.78 9.39
CA PRO A 69 1.43 10.56 8.60
C PRO A 69 1.65 9.35 9.49
N ALA A 70 1.16 8.20 9.01
CA ALA A 70 1.36 6.91 9.68
C ALA A 70 2.81 6.46 9.57
N MET A 71 3.46 6.76 8.44
CA MET A 71 4.88 6.49 8.19
C MET A 71 5.46 7.66 7.42
N ALA A 72 6.72 8.00 7.70
CA ALA A 72 7.45 9.02 6.95
C ALA A 72 8.95 8.69 6.97
N TYR A 73 9.69 9.14 5.96
CA TYR A 73 11.13 9.04 5.93
C TYR A 73 11.77 10.34 5.44
N ASN A 74 12.94 10.66 5.99
CA ASN A 74 13.63 11.90 5.64
C ASN A 74 14.34 11.71 4.29
N HIS A 75 14.30 12.72 3.43
CA HIS A 75 14.98 12.68 2.14
C HIS A 75 16.46 12.34 2.29
N SER A 76 17.13 12.86 3.32
CA SER A 76 18.57 12.58 3.56
C SER A 76 18.87 11.18 4.07
N SER A 77 17.85 10.39 4.46
CA SER A 77 18.02 9.00 4.89
C SER A 77 18.00 7.99 3.74
N VAL A 78 17.59 8.44 2.55
CA VAL A 78 17.46 7.67 1.31
C VAL A 78 18.57 8.11 0.36
N ASN A 79 19.21 7.17 -0.36
CA ASN A 79 20.31 7.43 -1.31
C ASN A 79 21.27 8.54 -0.85
N ARG A 80 22.38 8.15 -0.21
CA ARG A 80 23.33 9.10 0.42
C ARG A 80 23.92 10.17 -0.51
N ALA A 81 23.89 9.95 -1.82
CA ALA A 81 24.43 10.89 -2.79
C ALA A 81 23.39 11.94 -3.22
N GLU A 82 22.13 11.53 -3.39
CA GLU A 82 21.10 12.35 -4.06
C GLU A 82 19.91 12.69 -3.16
N GLY A 83 19.71 11.98 -2.05
CA GLY A 83 18.51 12.05 -1.24
C GLY A 83 17.37 11.19 -1.80
N SER A 84 16.18 11.31 -1.24
CA SER A 84 14.96 10.71 -1.81
C SER A 84 14.61 11.32 -3.17
N ALA A 85 14.11 10.50 -4.10
CA ALA A 85 13.57 10.99 -5.37
C ALA A 85 12.09 11.33 -5.26
N ALA A 86 11.28 10.34 -4.90
CA ALA A 86 9.84 10.48 -4.67
C ALA A 86 9.28 9.18 -4.11
N ILE A 87 8.39 9.25 -3.13
CA ILE A 87 7.62 8.06 -2.73
C ILE A 87 6.67 7.62 -3.85
N THR A 88 6.70 6.32 -4.17
CA THR A 88 5.90 5.71 -5.26
C THR A 88 4.62 5.04 -4.75
N GLY A 89 4.41 5.10 -3.43
CA GLY A 89 3.26 4.55 -2.72
C GLY A 89 3.34 3.05 -2.48
N GLY A 90 2.20 2.38 -2.31
CA GLY A 90 2.22 1.06 -1.67
C GLY A 90 0.91 0.32 -1.53
N TYR A 91 0.99 -0.88 -0.91
CA TYR A 91 -0.12 -1.78 -0.62
C TYR A 91 0.06 -2.52 0.70
N PHE A 92 -1.04 -2.84 1.37
CA PHE A 92 -1.02 -3.91 2.38
C PHE A 92 -0.74 -5.25 1.70
N TYR A 93 0.29 -5.95 2.17
CA TYR A 93 0.64 -7.28 1.72
C TYR A 93 -0.31 -8.29 2.35
N ARG A 94 -1.17 -8.89 1.52
CA ARG A 94 -2.21 -9.85 1.92
C ARG A 94 -2.06 -11.21 1.22
N SER A 95 -0.94 -11.45 0.56
CA SER A 95 -0.62 -12.75 -0.02
C SER A 95 -0.01 -13.70 1.02
N MET A 96 -0.24 -14.99 0.83
CA MET A 96 0.44 -16.05 1.57
C MET A 96 1.74 -16.52 0.88
N THR A 97 2.12 -15.91 -0.25
CA THR A 97 3.38 -16.19 -0.95
C THR A 97 4.59 -15.89 -0.05
N ASP A 98 4.59 -14.75 0.64
CA ASP A 98 5.50 -14.45 1.75
C ASP A 98 4.71 -14.23 3.05
N PRO A 99 4.53 -15.26 3.90
CA PRO A 99 3.72 -15.14 5.10
C PRO A 99 4.36 -14.29 6.20
N CYS A 100 5.64 -13.91 6.08
CA CYS A 100 6.31 -13.01 7.03
C CYS A 100 6.06 -11.53 6.73
N LEU A 101 5.70 -11.21 5.48
CA LEU A 101 5.22 -9.88 5.08
C LEU A 101 3.73 -9.68 5.31
N TYR A 102 2.97 -10.75 5.55
CA TYR A 102 1.52 -10.68 5.71
C TYR A 102 1.07 -9.66 6.77
N GLY A 103 0.21 -8.74 6.35
CA GLY A 103 -0.35 -7.66 7.17
C GLY A 103 0.51 -6.40 7.24
N ARG A 104 1.71 -6.39 6.65
CA ARG A 104 2.56 -5.19 6.56
C ARG A 104 2.13 -4.32 5.37
N TYR A 105 2.33 -3.01 5.47
CA TYR A 105 2.17 -2.09 4.34
C TYR A 105 3.51 -1.93 3.63
N LEU A 106 3.60 -2.40 2.39
CA LEU A 106 4.80 -2.23 1.56
C LEU A 106 4.73 -0.91 0.83
N TYR A 107 5.82 -0.16 0.83
CA TYR A 107 5.96 1.09 0.09
C TYR A 107 7.42 1.31 -0.29
N ALA A 108 7.67 2.18 -1.26
CA ALA A 108 9.02 2.45 -1.74
C ALA A 108 9.22 3.88 -2.21
N ASP A 109 10.47 4.30 -2.24
CA ASP A 109 10.94 5.42 -3.03
C ASP A 109 11.01 5.01 -4.51
N MET A 110 11.18 5.99 -5.39
CA MET A 110 11.48 5.73 -6.80
C MET A 110 12.83 5.04 -6.95
N TYR A 111 13.79 5.25 -6.05
CA TYR A 111 15.03 4.48 -6.06
C TYR A 111 14.81 3.03 -5.61
N GLY A 112 15.20 2.07 -6.46
CA GLY A 112 14.81 0.66 -6.31
C GLY A 112 15.35 -0.08 -5.08
N ASP A 113 16.36 0.46 -4.40
CA ASP A 113 16.93 -0.11 -3.17
C ASP A 113 16.19 0.35 -1.91
N GLU A 114 15.21 1.23 -2.07
CA GLU A 114 14.59 1.99 -1.00
C GLU A 114 13.14 1.52 -0.86
N VAL A 115 12.99 0.29 -0.38
CA VAL A 115 11.70 -0.37 -0.14
C VAL A 115 11.54 -0.62 1.35
N TRP A 116 10.34 -0.37 1.88
CA TRP A 116 10.03 -0.53 3.29
C TRP A 116 8.78 -1.37 3.52
N ALA A 117 8.70 -1.91 4.74
CA ALA A 117 7.51 -2.51 5.29
C ALA A 117 7.10 -1.82 6.60
N GLY A 118 5.92 -1.23 6.60
CA GLY A 118 5.23 -0.72 7.77
C GLY A 118 4.49 -1.81 8.52
N PHE A 119 4.69 -1.89 9.83
CA PHE A 119 3.99 -2.81 10.71
C PHE A 119 3.20 -2.04 11.77
N GLU A 120 1.88 -2.20 11.75
CA GLU A 120 0.99 -1.57 12.71
C GLU A 120 0.89 -2.41 13.99
N ASN A 121 1.21 -1.81 15.14
CA ASN A 121 1.11 -2.50 16.41
C ASN A 121 0.72 -1.57 17.56
N PRO A 122 -0.40 -1.83 18.25
CA PRO A 122 -1.37 -2.90 18.01
C PRO A 122 -2.18 -2.67 16.73
N LYS A 123 -2.74 -3.75 16.16
CA LYS A 123 -3.64 -3.67 14.99
C LYS A 123 -4.82 -2.75 15.31
N GLY A 124 -5.09 -1.75 14.47
CA GLY A 124 -6.16 -0.79 14.74
C GLY A 124 -5.69 0.56 15.30
N SER A 125 -4.43 0.66 15.71
CA SER A 125 -3.91 1.84 16.42
C SER A 125 -3.55 3.02 15.51
N GLY A 126 -3.32 2.78 14.23
CA GLY A 126 -2.68 3.75 13.34
C GLY A 126 -1.20 4.01 13.63
N ASN A 127 -0.60 3.31 14.60
CA ASN A 127 0.81 3.46 14.95
C ASN A 127 1.65 2.40 14.23
N PHE A 128 2.52 2.85 13.33
CA PHE A 128 3.35 1.99 12.50
C PHE A 128 4.82 2.09 12.90
N THR A 129 5.50 0.95 12.90
CA THR A 129 6.95 0.89 12.85
C THR A 129 7.39 0.49 11.44
N THR A 130 8.47 1.08 10.98
CA THR A 130 9.00 0.84 9.63
C THR A 130 10.25 -0.03 9.69
N THR A 131 10.41 -0.92 8.72
CA THR A 131 11.65 -1.67 8.48
C THR A 131 12.01 -1.58 7.00
N GLN A 132 13.24 -1.19 6.69
CA GLN A 132 13.75 -1.24 5.31
C GLN A 132 13.96 -2.70 4.91
N LEU A 133 13.49 -3.04 3.71
CA LEU A 133 13.60 -4.37 3.14
C LEU A 133 14.81 -4.44 2.22
N ARG A 134 15.59 -5.52 2.34
CA ARG A 134 16.55 -5.89 1.31
C ARG A 134 15.80 -6.55 0.17
N VAL A 135 16.04 -6.08 -1.06
CA VAL A 135 15.42 -6.63 -2.27
C VAL A 135 16.44 -7.43 -3.04
N GLU A 136 16.11 -8.68 -3.34
CA GLU A 136 16.91 -9.57 -4.18
C GLU A 136 16.01 -10.40 -5.09
N CYS A 137 16.50 -10.73 -6.28
CA CYS A 137 15.82 -11.69 -7.14
C CYS A 137 15.91 -13.09 -6.54
N ALA A 138 14.88 -13.89 -6.84
CA ALA A 138 14.97 -15.32 -6.66
C ALA A 138 16.12 -15.92 -7.47
N ASN A 139 16.72 -16.99 -6.95
CA ASN A 139 17.83 -17.71 -7.60
C ASN A 139 17.45 -18.29 -8.97
N ASP A 140 16.15 -18.55 -9.20
CA ASP A 140 15.57 -19.04 -10.45
C ASP A 140 14.82 -17.93 -11.22
N SER A 141 15.08 -16.66 -10.92
CA SER A 141 14.49 -15.53 -11.66
C SER A 141 15.04 -15.49 -13.09
N PRO A 142 14.18 -15.31 -14.12
CA PRO A 142 14.63 -15.11 -15.50
C PRO A 142 15.31 -13.74 -15.70
N ILE A 143 15.03 -12.78 -14.82
CA ILE A 143 15.72 -11.49 -14.77
C ILE A 143 16.79 -11.59 -13.67
N HIS A 144 18.05 -11.38 -14.03
CA HIS A 144 19.15 -11.44 -13.07
C HIS A 144 19.27 -10.11 -12.31
N CYS A 145 18.94 -10.13 -11.02
CA CYS A 145 19.31 -9.06 -10.09
C CYS A 145 20.80 -9.22 -9.75
N ASN A 146 21.72 -8.74 -10.61
CA ASN A 146 23.14 -8.87 -10.32
C ASN A 146 23.54 -7.93 -9.18
N ALA A 147 23.94 -8.50 -8.04
CA ALA A 147 24.52 -7.76 -6.91
C ALA A 147 25.88 -7.08 -7.22
N ALA A 148 26.42 -7.31 -8.42
CA ALA A 148 27.70 -6.78 -8.88
C ALA A 148 27.58 -5.51 -9.75
N GLN A 149 26.35 -5.08 -10.07
CA GLN A 149 26.16 -3.78 -10.69
C GLN A 149 26.09 -2.68 -9.61
N PRO A 150 26.66 -1.50 -9.86
CA PRO A 150 26.57 -0.38 -8.93
C PRO A 150 25.14 0.18 -8.80
N GLU A 151 24.24 -0.21 -9.70
CA GLU A 151 22.84 0.24 -9.76
C GLU A 151 21.89 -0.78 -9.13
N SER A 152 20.80 -0.28 -8.56
CA SER A 152 19.73 -1.10 -8.00
C SER A 152 19.27 -2.17 -8.99
N ALA A 153 19.08 -3.40 -8.51
CA ALA A 153 18.53 -4.47 -9.33
C ALA A 153 17.14 -4.14 -9.90
N LEU A 154 16.36 -3.31 -9.20
CA LEU A 154 15.08 -2.82 -9.67
C LEU A 154 15.19 -1.56 -10.55
N GLY A 155 16.29 -0.83 -10.50
CA GLY A 155 16.42 0.48 -11.15
C GLY A 155 15.48 1.50 -10.50
N PHE A 156 14.63 2.16 -11.30
CA PHE A 156 13.58 3.05 -10.78
C PHE A 156 12.27 2.31 -10.59
N ILE A 157 11.70 2.33 -9.39
CA ILE A 157 10.34 1.85 -9.13
C ILE A 157 9.35 2.93 -9.59
N PHE A 158 8.37 2.54 -10.40
CA PHE A 158 7.35 3.45 -10.92
C PHE A 158 5.99 3.25 -10.29
N SER A 159 5.66 2.03 -9.82
CA SER A 159 4.36 1.75 -9.21
C SER A 159 4.32 0.37 -8.58
N PHE A 160 3.26 0.12 -7.82
CA PHE A 160 2.89 -1.19 -7.32
C PHE A 160 1.59 -1.68 -7.97
N GLY A 161 1.46 -2.99 -8.12
CA GLY A 161 0.24 -3.68 -8.52
C GLY A 161 -0.12 -4.80 -7.56
N GLN A 162 -1.40 -5.15 -7.50
CA GLN A 162 -1.90 -6.29 -6.75
C GLN A 162 -2.82 -7.11 -7.64
N ASP A 163 -2.63 -8.44 -7.68
CA ASP A 163 -3.52 -9.35 -8.40
C ASP A 163 -4.67 -9.88 -7.52
N ASN A 164 -5.52 -10.73 -8.09
CA ASN A 164 -6.65 -11.34 -7.39
C ASN A 164 -6.23 -12.33 -6.28
N LYS A 165 -4.99 -12.82 -6.32
CA LYS A 165 -4.40 -13.67 -5.25
C LYS A 165 -3.68 -12.84 -4.18
N LYS A 166 -3.78 -11.51 -4.28
CA LYS A 166 -3.12 -10.54 -3.39
C LYS A 166 -1.61 -10.53 -3.50
N ASP A 167 -1.05 -11.18 -4.53
CA ASP A 167 0.36 -11.09 -4.83
C ASP A 167 0.68 -9.66 -5.28
N ILE A 168 1.78 -9.13 -4.75
CA ILE A 168 2.24 -7.78 -5.04
C ILE A 168 3.27 -7.81 -6.16
N PHE A 169 3.13 -6.86 -7.07
CA PHE A 169 4.00 -6.62 -8.20
C PHE A 169 4.60 -5.22 -8.10
N LEU A 170 5.86 -5.08 -8.50
CA LEU A 170 6.55 -3.81 -8.66
C LEU A 170 6.77 -3.59 -10.15
N LEU A 171 6.29 -2.46 -10.67
CA LEU A 171 6.66 -1.98 -11.99
C LEU A 171 7.92 -1.12 -11.82
N SER A 172 8.99 -1.48 -12.51
CA SER A 172 10.25 -0.73 -12.46
C SER A 172 10.86 -0.54 -13.85
N SER A 173 11.89 0.28 -13.95
CA SER A 173 12.63 0.51 -15.20
C SER A 173 13.27 -0.75 -15.77
N ASN A 174 13.60 -1.72 -14.91
CA ASN A 174 14.26 -2.96 -15.28
C ASN A 174 13.28 -4.12 -15.56
N GLY A 175 11.99 -3.93 -15.25
CA GLY A 175 10.96 -4.92 -15.55
C GLY A 175 9.76 -4.89 -14.60
N VAL A 176 8.98 -5.97 -14.63
CA VAL A 176 7.87 -6.20 -13.70
C VAL A 176 8.25 -7.36 -12.79
N TYR A 177 8.36 -7.07 -11.50
CA TYR A 177 8.78 -8.02 -10.49
C TYR A 177 7.59 -8.42 -9.63
N ARG A 178 7.53 -9.69 -9.23
CA ARG A 178 6.54 -10.19 -8.28
C ARG A 178 7.23 -10.52 -6.97
N VAL A 179 6.61 -10.19 -5.83
CA VAL A 179 7.08 -10.70 -4.54
C VAL A 179 6.88 -12.22 -4.50
N VAL A 180 7.96 -12.94 -4.23
CA VAL A 180 8.02 -14.40 -4.22
C VAL A 180 8.30 -14.94 -2.83
N ARG A 181 8.23 -16.26 -2.71
CA ARG A 181 8.56 -17.00 -1.49
C ARG A 181 9.97 -16.65 -0.98
N PRO A 182 10.14 -16.38 0.33
CA PRO A 182 11.45 -16.09 0.93
C PRO A 182 12.51 -17.14 0.63
N SER A 183 12.15 -18.43 0.67
CA SER A 183 13.04 -19.54 0.33
C SER A 183 13.67 -19.46 -1.06
N ARG A 184 13.03 -18.80 -2.03
CA ARG A 184 13.59 -18.62 -3.38
C ARG A 184 14.68 -17.56 -3.44
N CYS A 185 14.72 -16.65 -2.46
CA CYS A 185 15.71 -15.59 -2.32
C CYS A 185 16.70 -15.86 -1.18
N SER A 186 16.75 -17.09 -0.66
CA SER A 186 17.57 -17.46 0.51
C SER A 186 17.23 -16.68 1.78
N TYR A 187 16.00 -16.17 1.90
CA TYR A 187 15.50 -15.49 3.10
C TYR A 187 14.79 -16.47 4.02
N THR A 188 15.00 -16.29 5.33
CA THR A 188 14.37 -17.12 6.36
C THR A 188 13.03 -16.54 6.75
N CYS A 189 11.96 -17.30 6.51
CA CYS A 189 10.65 -17.01 7.08
C CYS A 189 10.15 -18.23 7.87
N TYR A 190 10.08 -18.10 9.20
CA TYR A 190 9.61 -19.19 10.07
C TYR A 190 8.17 -19.63 9.79
N ARG A 191 7.36 -18.74 9.19
CA ARG A 191 5.97 -19.03 8.80
C ARG A 191 5.85 -19.74 7.46
N GLU A 192 6.92 -19.79 6.66
CA GLU A 192 6.91 -20.45 5.36
C GLU A 192 6.89 -21.97 5.50
N ASN A 193 7.64 -22.50 6.48
CA ASN A 193 7.72 -23.93 6.79
C ASN A 193 6.69 -24.39 7.84
N GLY A 194 5.95 -23.44 8.42
CA GLY A 194 4.86 -23.74 9.35
C GLY A 194 3.70 -24.40 8.61
N THR A 195 3.62 -25.72 8.68
CA THR A 195 2.50 -26.51 8.19
C THR A 195 1.16 -25.97 8.70
N GLY A 196 0.29 -25.52 7.78
CA GLY A 196 -1.16 -25.50 7.98
C GLY A 196 -1.83 -24.16 8.30
N PHE A 197 -1.85 -23.21 7.36
CA PHE A 197 -2.95 -22.24 7.31
C PHE A 197 -4.13 -22.85 6.53
N THR A 198 -4.99 -23.60 7.23
CA THR A 198 -6.36 -23.86 6.77
C THR A 198 -7.17 -22.57 6.96
N GLY A 199 -7.02 -21.66 6.01
CA GLY A 199 -7.80 -20.42 5.92
C GLY A 199 -8.66 -20.37 4.66
N HIS A 200 -9.19 -21.51 4.21
CA HIS A 200 -10.40 -21.48 3.40
C HIS A 200 -11.56 -21.16 4.36
N PRO A 201 -12.36 -20.09 4.14
CA PRO A 201 -13.70 -20.11 4.68
C PRO A 201 -14.40 -21.35 4.10
N PRO A 202 -15.19 -22.10 4.87
CA PRO A 202 -15.96 -23.19 4.29
C PRO A 202 -16.82 -22.58 3.18
N SER A 203 -16.65 -23.07 1.95
CA SER A 203 -17.59 -22.80 0.89
C SER A 203 -18.94 -23.36 1.36
N SER A 204 -19.81 -22.50 1.88
CA SER A 204 -21.21 -22.83 2.05
C SER A 204 -21.79 -22.96 0.65
N ARG A 205 -21.69 -24.18 0.11
CA ARG A 205 -22.46 -24.58 -1.05
C ARG A 205 -23.91 -24.69 -0.59
N SER A 206 -24.61 -23.55 -0.51
CA SER A 206 -26.05 -23.56 -0.36
C SER A 206 -26.62 -24.18 -1.64
N LYS A 207 -27.05 -25.45 -1.53
CA LYS A 207 -27.98 -26.02 -2.49
C LYS A 207 -29.27 -25.22 -2.37
N LEU A 208 -29.45 -24.23 -3.25
CA LEU A 208 -30.75 -23.59 -3.43
C LEU A 208 -31.61 -24.52 -4.28
N SER A 209 -32.26 -25.49 -3.64
CA SER A 209 -33.39 -26.22 -4.23
C SER A 209 -34.65 -25.71 -3.58
N ASN A 210 -35.20 -24.60 -4.08
CA ASN A 210 -36.60 -24.27 -3.84
C ASN A 210 -37.16 -23.43 -5.02
N PRO A 211 -38.15 -23.92 -5.79
CA PRO A 211 -38.63 -23.27 -7.00
C PRO A 211 -39.49 -22.02 -6.75
N LEU A 212 -39.73 -21.64 -5.49
CA LEU A 212 -40.56 -20.49 -5.11
C LEU A 212 -39.79 -19.17 -4.99
N THR A 213 -38.46 -19.18 -4.84
CA THR A 213 -37.65 -17.95 -4.69
C THR A 213 -37.29 -17.28 -6.02
N LEU A 214 -37.42 -17.98 -7.15
CA LEU A 214 -37.11 -17.44 -8.47
C LEU A 214 -38.22 -16.52 -9.01
N GLN A 215 -39.47 -16.71 -8.56
CA GLN A 215 -40.60 -15.87 -8.99
C GLN A 215 -40.62 -14.47 -8.34
N LEU A 216 -40.11 -14.31 -7.11
CA LEU A 216 -40.07 -12.98 -6.47
C LEU A 216 -38.98 -12.05 -7.04
N LEU A 217 -37.86 -12.61 -7.51
CA LEU A 217 -36.76 -11.83 -8.10
C LEU A 217 -37.11 -11.27 -9.48
N LEU A 218 -37.96 -11.97 -10.25
CA LEU A 218 -38.46 -11.51 -11.54
C LEU A 218 -39.42 -10.31 -11.41
N PHE A 219 -40.22 -10.23 -10.33
CA PHE A 219 -41.14 -9.10 -10.12
C PHE A 219 -40.42 -7.80 -9.74
N HIS A 220 -39.31 -7.85 -9.00
CA HIS A 220 -38.56 -6.65 -8.62
C HIS A 220 -37.69 -6.08 -9.76
N CYS A 221 -37.31 -6.91 -10.73
CA CYS A 221 -36.53 -6.46 -11.90
C CYS A 221 -37.40 -5.70 -12.92
N ILE A 222 -38.68 -6.08 -13.06
CA ILE A 222 -39.62 -5.43 -13.99
C ILE A 222 -40.06 -4.05 -13.48
N SER A 223 -40.24 -3.88 -12.16
CA SER A 223 -40.58 -2.58 -11.58
C SER A 223 -39.43 -1.55 -11.66
N PHE A 224 -38.18 -2.00 -11.68
CA PHE A 224 -37.02 -1.10 -11.79
C PHE A 224 -36.78 -0.61 -13.22
N PHE A 225 -37.14 -1.40 -14.23
CA PHE A 225 -37.02 -1.01 -15.64
C PHE A 225 -38.12 -0.03 -16.09
N GLU A 226 -39.33 -0.08 -15.51
CA GLU A 226 -40.39 0.90 -15.81
C GLU A 226 -40.14 2.26 -15.16
N LEU A 227 -39.51 2.32 -13.97
CA LEU A 227 -39.13 3.58 -13.32
C LEU A 227 -38.01 4.34 -14.06
N LEU A 228 -37.17 3.64 -14.83
CA LEU A 228 -36.10 4.26 -15.62
C LEU A 228 -36.59 4.86 -16.95
N ARG A 229 -37.81 4.52 -17.41
CA ARG A 229 -38.43 5.11 -18.61
C ARG A 229 -39.06 6.49 -18.40
N PHE A 230 -39.20 6.94 -17.15
CA PHE A 230 -39.80 8.26 -16.81
C PHE A 230 -38.77 9.33 -16.41
N LEU A 231 -37.46 9.03 -16.47
CA LEU A 231 -36.39 9.93 -16.04
C LEU A 231 -35.34 10.22 -17.14
N LEU A 232 -35.69 9.98 -18.40
CA LEU A 232 -34.96 10.45 -19.58
C LEU A 232 -35.91 11.23 -20.51
#